data_AF-A0A7S0R966-F1
#
_entry.id   AF-A0A7S0R966-F1
#
_cell.length_a   1.000
_cell.length_b   1.000
_cell.length_c   1.000
_cell.angle_alpha   90.00
_cell.angle_beta   90.00
_cell.angle_gamma   90.00
#
_symmetry.space_group_name_H-M   'P 1'
#
loop_
_entity.id
_entity.type
_entity.pdbx_description
1 polymer ?
#
loop_
_entity_poly.entity_id
_entity_poly.type
_entity_poly.pdbx_seq_one_letter_code
_entity_poly.pdbx_strand_id
1 'polypeptide(L)'
;KQAQVAAAAQPQPDINEIIERAIKRARAQCEEVSVSKFGSEQWGHLSRTAGLRMQPAINLPCIASPPPRPTPKFQWSDEPEPEQADRYMPYLKSIVPISNRTSSPLVWLEGGNKHKSLLNIVGKEHVLHYTSIKGDTDAAIITRASNDVMLPSTGLCILFELKKPENMGQAAAYQAACQVVLANMLSPDFKPVVVLTDLQDHWQLHWLNGSDLMSGSCD
;
A
#
# COMPACT_ATOMS: atom_id res chain seq x y z
N LYS A 1 -55.18 -53.76 12.08
CA LYS A 1 -55.00 -52.34 11.70
C LYS A 1 -53.61 -51.91 12.17
N GLN A 2 -52.60 -51.99 11.31
CA GLN A 2 -51.26 -51.43 11.58
C GLN A 2 -51.23 -50.02 10.97
N ALA A 3 -50.96 -49.02 11.79
CA ALA A 3 -50.72 -47.65 11.33
C ALA A 3 -49.21 -47.50 11.04
N GLN A 4 -48.88 -47.34 9.77
CA GLN A 4 -47.53 -47.02 9.32
C GLN A 4 -47.32 -45.52 9.50
N VAL A 5 -46.43 -45.13 10.42
CA VAL A 5 -46.02 -43.73 10.59
C VAL A 5 -44.94 -43.45 9.55
N ALA A 6 -45.28 -42.69 8.51
CA ALA A 6 -44.32 -42.20 7.54
C ALA A 6 -43.46 -41.11 8.21
N ALA A 7 -42.17 -41.40 8.40
CA ALA A 7 -41.20 -40.40 8.81
C ALA A 7 -40.98 -39.45 7.63
N ALA A 8 -41.35 -38.18 7.80
CA ALA A 8 -41.07 -37.13 6.82
C ALA A 8 -39.55 -36.96 6.69
N ALA A 9 -39.01 -37.27 5.52
CA ALA A 9 -37.62 -36.99 5.20
C ALA A 9 -37.39 -35.48 5.25
N GLN A 10 -36.47 -35.02 6.09
CA GLN A 10 -36.10 -33.62 6.12
C GLN A 10 -35.47 -33.23 4.78
N PRO A 11 -35.85 -32.08 4.19
CA PRO A 11 -35.26 -31.62 2.94
C PRO A 11 -33.76 -31.41 3.14
N GLN A 12 -32.95 -32.06 2.29
CA GLN A 12 -31.51 -31.81 2.24
C GLN A 12 -31.28 -30.34 1.88
N PRO A 13 -30.45 -29.61 2.66
CA PRO A 13 -30.19 -28.21 2.39
C PRO A 13 -29.58 -28.04 0.98
N ASP A 14 -30.11 -27.08 0.23
CA ASP A 14 -29.61 -26.73 -1.10
C ASP A 14 -28.12 -26.37 -1.00
N ILE A 15 -27.30 -27.04 -1.81
CA ILE A 15 -25.85 -26.83 -1.88
C ILE A 15 -25.53 -25.35 -2.12
N ASN A 16 -26.32 -24.65 -2.94
CA ASN A 16 -26.13 -23.23 -3.20
C ASN A 16 -26.37 -22.39 -1.95
N GLU A 17 -27.38 -22.74 -1.14
CA GLU A 17 -27.67 -22.04 0.11
C GLU A 17 -26.58 -22.29 1.17
N ILE A 18 -25.99 -23.49 1.20
CA ILE A 18 -24.84 -23.81 2.05
C ILE A 18 -23.63 -22.98 1.63
N ILE A 19 -23.34 -22.91 0.33
CA ILE A 19 -22.22 -22.15 -0.24
C ILE A 19 -22.41 -20.65 0.06
N GLU A 20 -23.59 -20.09 -0.19
CA GLU A 20 -23.88 -18.68 0.09
C GLU A 20 -23.74 -18.35 1.58
N ARG A 21 -24.24 -19.23 2.47
CA ARG A 21 -24.07 -19.05 3.92
C ARG A 21 -22.62 -19.18 4.36
N ALA A 22 -21.82 -20.00 3.70
CA ALA A 22 -20.38 -20.11 3.97
C ALA A 22 -19.63 -18.87 3.50
N ILE A 23 -19.91 -18.38 2.29
CA ILE A 23 -19.35 -17.12 1.74
C ILE A 23 -19.74 -15.94 2.62
N LYS A 24 -21.00 -15.86 3.05
CA LYS A 24 -21.49 -14.79 3.93
C LYS A 24 -20.83 -14.83 5.30
N ARG A 25 -20.62 -16.03 5.88
CA ARG A 25 -19.87 -16.19 7.14
C ARG A 25 -18.40 -15.83 7.01
N ALA A 26 -17.75 -16.22 5.91
CA ALA A 26 -16.37 -15.85 5.63
C ALA A 26 -16.22 -14.32 5.47
N ARG A 27 -17.13 -13.67 4.74
CA ARG A 27 -17.17 -12.20 4.61
C ARG A 27 -17.44 -11.49 5.94
N ALA A 28 -18.30 -12.05 6.79
CA ALA A 28 -18.58 -11.48 8.11
C ALA A 28 -17.40 -11.56 9.08
N GLN A 29 -16.39 -12.40 8.79
CA GLN A 29 -15.13 -12.48 9.54
C GLN A 29 -14.05 -11.53 9.00
N CYS A 30 -14.25 -10.94 7.82
CA CYS A 30 -13.27 -10.05 7.19
C CYS A 30 -13.46 -8.63 7.73
N GLU A 31 -12.44 -8.09 8.39
CA GLU A 31 -12.50 -6.77 9.03
C GLU A 31 -12.17 -5.61 8.07
N GLU A 32 -12.50 -4.39 8.49
CA GLU A 32 -11.95 -3.17 7.90
C GLU A 32 -10.65 -2.80 8.62
N VAL A 33 -9.59 -2.51 7.86
CA VAL A 33 -8.28 -2.18 8.41
C VAL A 33 -7.71 -0.92 7.77
N SER A 34 -6.87 -0.20 8.52
CA SER A 34 -6.12 0.95 8.01
C SER A 34 -4.66 0.55 7.76
N VAL A 35 -4.05 1.08 6.69
CA VAL A 35 -2.62 0.89 6.38
C VAL A 35 -1.76 1.22 7.59
N SER A 36 -2.02 2.32 8.29
CA SER A 36 -1.27 2.72 9.50
C SER A 36 -1.31 1.72 10.67
N LYS A 37 -2.20 0.72 10.63
CA LYS A 37 -2.31 -0.36 11.62
C LYS A 37 -1.70 -1.68 11.13
N PHE A 38 -1.08 -1.72 9.96
CA PHE A 38 -0.45 -2.94 9.45
C PHE A 38 0.78 -3.31 10.27
N GLY A 39 0.66 -4.39 11.04
CA GLY A 39 1.76 -5.09 11.68
C GLY A 39 1.97 -6.48 11.08
N SER A 40 2.70 -7.33 11.81
CA SER A 40 3.05 -8.68 11.34
C SER A 40 1.84 -9.58 11.11
N GLU A 41 0.80 -9.45 11.94
CA GLU A 41 -0.42 -10.23 11.80
C GLU A 41 -1.16 -9.86 10.50
N GLN A 42 -1.39 -8.55 10.31
CA GLN A 42 -2.15 -8.06 9.16
C GLN A 42 -1.43 -8.36 7.84
N TRP A 43 -0.12 -8.15 7.83
CA TRP A 43 0.70 -8.56 6.70
C TRP A 43 0.65 -10.07 6.46
N GLY A 44 0.70 -10.88 7.52
CA GLY A 44 0.61 -12.35 7.41
C GLY A 44 -0.70 -12.81 6.77
N HIS A 45 -1.82 -12.19 7.11
CA HIS A 45 -3.11 -12.49 6.48
C HIS A 45 -3.16 -12.08 5.01
N LEU A 46 -2.77 -10.84 4.71
CA LEU A 46 -2.75 -10.30 3.35
C LEU A 46 -1.82 -11.13 2.45
N SER A 47 -0.56 -11.31 2.87
CA SER A 47 0.46 -12.01 2.07
C SER A 47 0.07 -13.45 1.77
N ARG A 48 -0.45 -14.20 2.75
CA ARG A 48 -0.95 -15.57 2.50
C ARG A 48 -2.11 -15.61 1.52
N THR A 49 -3.06 -14.67 1.64
CA THR A 49 -4.25 -14.63 0.79
C THR A 49 -3.90 -14.21 -0.64
N ALA A 50 -3.02 -13.23 -0.78
CA ALA A 50 -2.55 -12.74 -2.07
C ALA A 50 -1.46 -13.64 -2.70
N GLY A 51 -1.00 -14.68 -2.00
CA GLY A 51 0.10 -15.52 -2.45
C GLY A 51 1.45 -14.79 -2.57
N LEU A 52 1.64 -13.73 -1.79
CA LEU A 52 2.83 -12.89 -1.81
C LEU A 52 3.92 -13.44 -0.89
N ARG A 53 5.16 -13.34 -1.34
CA ARG A 53 6.35 -13.62 -0.51
C ARG A 53 7.19 -12.37 -0.43
N MET A 54 7.46 -11.91 0.78
CA MET A 54 8.39 -10.81 0.98
C MET A 54 9.82 -11.35 0.86
N GLN A 55 10.56 -10.84 -0.11
CA GLN A 55 11.96 -11.18 -0.29
C GLN A 55 12.83 -10.21 0.54
N PRO A 56 13.95 -10.69 1.10
CA PRO A 56 14.84 -9.85 1.90
C PRO A 56 15.37 -8.67 1.10
N ALA A 57 15.77 -7.62 1.83
CA ALA A 57 16.37 -6.43 1.26
C ALA A 57 17.60 -6.81 0.43
N ILE A 58 17.57 -6.52 -0.87
CA ILE A 58 18.73 -6.62 -1.74
C ILE A 58 19.41 -5.25 -1.71
N ASN A 59 20.72 -5.22 -1.48
CA ASN A 59 21.48 -4.00 -1.68
C ASN A 59 21.45 -3.66 -3.17
N LEU A 60 20.72 -2.61 -3.52
CA LEU A 60 20.60 -2.18 -4.90
C LEU A 60 21.89 -1.45 -5.26
N PRO A 61 22.59 -1.82 -6.35
CA PRO A 61 23.79 -1.12 -6.76
C PRO A 61 23.41 0.31 -7.13
N CYS A 62 23.82 1.28 -6.31
CA CYS A 62 23.66 2.69 -6.60
C CYS A 62 24.68 3.09 -7.69
N ILE A 63 24.28 2.92 -8.95
CA ILE A 63 25.10 3.36 -10.09
C ILE A 63 24.80 4.85 -10.32
N ALA A 64 25.38 5.70 -9.46
CA ALA A 64 25.29 7.14 -9.65
C ALA A 64 26.44 7.62 -10.56
N SER A 65 26.11 7.99 -11.79
CA SER A 65 27.01 8.73 -12.68
C SER A 65 26.27 9.94 -13.27
N PRO A 66 26.65 11.19 -12.91
CA PRO A 66 27.77 11.57 -12.02
C PRO A 66 27.53 11.25 -10.54
N PRO A 67 28.56 11.37 -9.66
CA PRO A 67 28.41 11.17 -8.22
C PRO A 67 27.26 12.04 -7.66
N PRO A 68 26.51 11.53 -6.69
CA PRO A 68 25.39 12.28 -6.12
C PRO A 68 25.91 13.54 -5.44
N ARG A 69 25.16 14.64 -5.58
CA ARG A 69 25.47 15.86 -4.83
C ARG A 69 25.19 15.61 -3.36
N PRO A 70 26.05 16.08 -2.44
CA PRO A 70 25.75 16.03 -1.02
C PRO A 70 24.44 16.76 -0.76
N THR A 71 23.43 16.03 -0.29
CA THR A 71 22.16 16.61 0.11
C THR A 71 22.14 16.69 1.64
N PRO A 72 21.86 17.86 2.24
CA PRO A 72 21.64 17.95 3.68
C PRO A 72 20.53 17.00 4.11
N LYS A 73 20.69 16.31 5.24
CA LYS A 73 19.65 15.46 5.81
C LYS A 73 18.44 16.28 6.26
N PHE A 74 17.23 15.75 6.08
CA PHE A 74 16.04 16.38 6.64
C PHE A 74 16.11 16.38 8.18
N GLN A 75 15.63 17.45 8.81
CA GLN A 75 15.64 17.62 10.26
C GLN A 75 14.22 17.49 10.80
N TRP A 76 13.86 16.36 11.38
CA TRP A 76 12.54 16.18 12.00
C TRP A 76 12.40 17.05 13.25
N SER A 77 11.20 17.63 13.44
CA SER A 77 10.78 18.17 14.74
C SER A 77 10.03 17.10 15.56
N ASP A 78 9.67 17.44 16.80
CA ASP A 78 8.87 16.58 17.67
C ASP A 78 7.41 16.44 17.18
N GLU A 79 6.94 17.30 16.27
CA GLU A 79 5.58 17.24 15.70
C GLU A 79 5.33 15.94 14.94
N PRO A 80 4.09 15.41 14.90
CA PRO A 80 3.74 14.23 14.09
C PRO A 80 4.20 14.34 12.62
N GLU A 81 4.59 13.22 11.99
CA GLU A 81 5.10 13.25 10.61
C GLU A 81 4.19 14.02 9.64
N PRO A 82 2.86 13.79 9.61
CA PRO A 82 1.98 14.48 8.66
C PRO A 82 1.88 16.00 8.87
N GLU A 83 2.20 16.49 10.07
CA GLU A 83 2.15 17.93 10.39
C GLU A 83 3.35 18.69 9.82
N GLN A 84 4.42 17.99 9.44
CA GLN A 84 5.65 18.58 8.88
C GLN A 84 5.66 18.61 7.34
N ALA A 85 4.50 18.44 6.70
CA ALA A 85 4.37 18.34 5.24
C ALA A 85 4.84 19.58 4.48
N ASP A 86 4.65 20.76 5.08
CA ASP A 86 5.17 22.02 4.55
C ASP A 86 6.69 22.06 4.46
N ARG A 87 7.40 21.24 5.27
CA ARG A 87 8.87 21.15 5.30
C ARG A 87 9.39 19.98 4.49
N TYR A 88 8.82 18.77 4.65
CA TYR A 88 9.34 17.60 3.94
C TYR A 88 8.97 17.60 2.46
N MET A 89 7.85 18.20 2.03
CA MET A 89 7.48 18.23 0.62
C MET A 89 8.45 19.06 -0.23
N PRO A 90 8.84 20.30 0.15
CA PRO A 90 9.90 21.03 -0.54
C PRO A 90 11.22 20.27 -0.54
N TYR A 91 11.56 19.61 0.56
CA TYR A 91 12.76 18.79 0.66
C TYR A 91 12.74 17.66 -0.37
N LEU A 92 11.69 16.82 -0.39
CA LEU A 92 11.49 15.75 -1.37
C LEU A 92 11.58 16.26 -2.81
N LYS A 93 10.90 17.38 -3.12
CA LYS A 93 10.92 18.01 -4.45
C LYS A 93 12.32 18.46 -4.86
N SER A 94 13.20 18.79 -3.91
CA SER A 94 14.58 19.21 -4.18
C SER A 94 15.51 18.04 -4.50
N ILE A 95 15.30 16.87 -3.88
CA ILE A 95 16.14 15.68 -4.04
C ILE A 95 15.65 14.74 -5.14
N VAL A 96 14.34 14.75 -5.40
CA VAL A 96 13.71 14.01 -6.51
C VAL A 96 13.08 15.05 -7.44
N PRO A 97 13.90 15.72 -8.27
CA PRO A 97 13.40 16.74 -9.18
C PRO A 97 12.60 16.08 -10.30
N ILE A 98 11.32 16.44 -10.40
CA ILE A 98 10.50 16.17 -11.59
C ILE A 98 10.29 17.48 -12.35
N SER A 99 10.15 17.40 -13.67
CA SER A 99 9.86 18.57 -14.49
C SER A 99 8.58 19.25 -14.01
N ASN A 100 8.67 20.55 -13.70
CA ASN A 100 7.50 21.36 -13.32
C ASN A 100 6.78 21.97 -14.54
N ARG A 101 7.24 21.66 -15.76
CA ARG A 101 6.59 22.13 -16.99
C ARG A 101 5.19 21.54 -17.08
N THR A 102 4.26 22.30 -17.66
CA THR A 102 2.90 21.82 -17.98
C THR A 102 2.91 20.58 -18.87
N SER A 103 3.98 20.40 -19.67
CA SER A 103 4.20 19.21 -20.49
C SER A 103 4.78 18.00 -19.74
N SER A 104 5.13 18.13 -18.45
CA SER A 104 5.64 17.00 -17.68
C SER A 104 4.52 15.95 -17.52
N PRO A 105 4.77 14.68 -17.85
CA PRO A 105 3.78 13.62 -17.67
C PRO A 105 3.57 13.26 -16.19
N LEU A 106 4.45 13.72 -15.31
CA LEU A 106 4.43 13.43 -13.87
C LEU A 106 4.24 14.69 -13.05
N VAL A 107 3.52 14.55 -11.94
CA VAL A 107 3.29 15.61 -10.95
C VAL A 107 3.44 15.06 -9.54
N TRP A 108 3.83 15.94 -8.61
CA TRP A 108 3.79 15.65 -7.19
C TRP A 108 2.36 15.76 -6.69
N LEU A 109 1.93 14.76 -5.93
CA LEU A 109 0.74 14.77 -5.11
C LEU A 109 1.19 14.86 -3.65
N GLU A 110 0.74 15.90 -2.94
CA GLU A 110 0.95 16.02 -1.50
C GLU A 110 0.03 15.04 -0.79
N GLY A 111 0.59 14.14 0.00
CA GLY A 111 -0.16 13.12 0.71
C GLY A 111 -0.68 13.58 2.07
N GLY A 112 -0.88 12.62 2.97
CA GLY A 112 -1.44 12.82 4.30
C GLY A 112 -2.88 13.34 4.28
N ASN A 113 -3.16 14.40 5.03
CA ASN A 113 -4.53 14.87 5.31
C ASN A 113 -5.36 15.28 4.07
N LYS A 114 -4.73 15.50 2.91
CA LYS A 114 -5.40 15.95 1.68
C LYS A 114 -6.00 14.80 0.86
N HIS A 115 -5.42 13.61 0.92
CA HIS A 115 -5.82 12.47 0.08
C HIS A 115 -6.00 11.18 0.90
N LYS A 116 -6.77 11.27 1.99
CA LYS A 116 -7.01 10.17 2.96
C LYS A 116 -7.61 8.88 2.39
N SER A 117 -8.09 8.93 1.15
CA SER A 117 -8.69 7.78 0.46
C SER A 117 -7.91 7.33 -0.77
N LEU A 118 -6.66 7.80 -0.94
CA LEU A 118 -5.85 7.54 -2.13
C LEU A 118 -5.68 6.03 -2.40
N LEU A 119 -5.52 5.23 -1.34
CA LEU A 119 -5.27 3.80 -1.41
C LEU A 119 -6.45 2.95 -0.93
N ASN A 120 -7.65 3.53 -0.84
CA ASN A 120 -8.81 2.78 -0.37
C ASN A 120 -9.22 1.69 -1.36
N ILE A 121 -9.30 0.46 -0.89
CA ILE A 121 -9.83 -0.69 -1.64
C ILE A 121 -10.93 -1.35 -0.81
N VAL A 122 -12.05 -1.68 -1.47
CA VAL A 122 -13.22 -2.34 -0.86
C VAL A 122 -13.64 -3.52 -1.75
N GLY A 123 -14.17 -4.60 -1.15
CA GLY A 123 -14.78 -5.70 -1.89
C GLY A 123 -13.78 -6.62 -2.60
N LYS A 124 -12.58 -6.75 -2.03
CA LYS A 124 -11.47 -7.57 -2.56
C LYS A 124 -10.98 -8.60 -1.54
N GLU A 125 -11.88 -9.10 -0.70
CA GLU A 125 -11.60 -10.04 0.39
C GLU A 125 -10.86 -11.29 -0.09
N HIS A 126 -11.22 -11.79 -1.28
CA HIS A 126 -10.63 -12.98 -1.90
C HIS A 126 -9.15 -12.81 -2.27
N VAL A 127 -8.65 -11.58 -2.35
CA VAL A 127 -7.23 -11.27 -2.61
C VAL A 127 -6.55 -10.67 -1.38
N LEU A 128 -7.25 -9.77 -0.69
CA LEU A 128 -6.69 -8.94 0.36
C LEU A 128 -6.95 -9.45 1.78
N HIS A 129 -7.74 -10.50 1.96
CA HIS A 129 -8.27 -10.98 3.25
C HIS A 129 -9.28 -10.05 3.93
N TYR A 130 -9.17 -8.73 3.71
CA TYR A 130 -9.99 -7.71 4.37
C TYR A 130 -11.16 -7.23 3.51
N THR A 131 -12.26 -6.86 4.16
CA THR A 131 -13.45 -6.26 3.50
C THR A 131 -13.12 -4.90 2.92
N SER A 132 -12.34 -4.12 3.66
CA SER A 132 -11.71 -2.92 3.12
C SER A 132 -10.34 -2.68 3.76
N ILE A 133 -9.44 -2.11 2.95
CA ILE A 133 -8.20 -1.53 3.44
C ILE A 133 -8.26 -0.04 3.12
N LYS A 134 -8.16 0.79 4.16
CA LYS A 134 -8.14 2.25 4.06
C LYS A 134 -6.72 2.75 4.18
N GLY A 135 -6.30 3.67 3.32
CA GLY A 135 -4.95 4.19 3.38
C GLY A 135 -4.70 5.38 2.48
N ASP A 136 -3.62 6.04 2.82
CA ASP A 136 -2.97 7.10 2.07
C ASP A 136 -1.45 6.86 2.12
N THR A 137 -0.71 7.88 1.71
CA THR A 137 0.76 7.94 1.72
C THR A 137 1.13 9.39 2.04
N ASP A 138 2.36 9.66 2.48
CA ASP A 138 2.79 11.03 2.84
C ASP A 138 3.07 11.89 1.61
N ALA A 139 3.56 11.28 0.53
CA ALA A 139 3.71 11.94 -0.76
C ALA A 139 3.63 10.92 -1.90
N ALA A 140 3.26 11.38 -3.09
CA ALA A 140 3.32 10.54 -4.28
C ALA A 140 3.78 11.33 -5.51
N ILE A 141 4.36 10.61 -6.46
CA ILE A 141 4.50 11.05 -7.85
C ILE A 141 3.47 10.27 -8.64
N ILE A 142 2.60 11.01 -9.33
CA ILE A 142 1.51 10.46 -10.13
C ILE A 142 1.57 10.97 -11.55
N THR A 143 0.82 10.34 -12.46
CA THR A 143 0.63 10.89 -13.80
C THR A 143 -0.17 12.19 -13.74
N ARG A 144 0.22 13.15 -14.58
CA ARG A 144 -0.52 14.40 -14.76
C ARG A 144 -1.95 14.12 -15.24
N ALA A 145 -2.12 13.16 -16.15
CA ALA A 145 -3.43 12.80 -16.69
C ALA A 145 -4.40 12.39 -15.56
N SER A 146 -3.98 11.51 -14.66
CA SER A 146 -4.80 11.09 -13.51
C SER A 146 -5.08 12.22 -12.52
N ASN A 147 -4.11 13.13 -12.34
CA ASN A 147 -4.31 14.34 -11.54
C ASN A 147 -5.35 15.28 -12.15
N ASP A 148 -5.24 15.57 -13.45
CA ASP A 148 -6.07 16.54 -14.15
C ASP A 148 -7.54 16.09 -14.24
N VAL A 149 -7.79 14.77 -14.28
CA VAL A 149 -9.15 14.19 -14.20
C VAL A 149 -9.63 13.92 -12.77
N MET A 150 -8.88 14.37 -11.76
CA MET A 150 -9.22 14.23 -10.34
C MET A 150 -9.39 12.78 -9.87
N LEU A 151 -8.67 11.84 -10.48
CA LEU A 151 -8.62 10.41 -10.10
C LEU A 151 -7.17 9.97 -9.82
N PRO A 152 -6.50 10.56 -8.81
CA PRO A 152 -5.06 10.39 -8.59
C PRO A 152 -4.64 8.93 -8.34
N SER A 153 -5.51 8.11 -7.76
CA SER A 153 -5.24 6.69 -7.47
C SER A 153 -5.03 5.84 -8.73
N THR A 154 -5.45 6.32 -9.91
CA THR A 154 -5.33 5.59 -11.19
C THR A 154 -3.99 5.80 -11.90
N GLY A 155 -3.16 6.72 -11.41
CA GLY A 155 -1.90 7.08 -12.04
C GLY A 155 -0.73 7.11 -11.07
N LEU A 156 -0.74 6.28 -10.03
CA LEU A 156 0.33 6.18 -9.06
C LEU A 156 1.61 5.65 -9.73
N CYS A 157 2.75 6.30 -9.51
CA CYS A 157 4.05 5.84 -10.03
C CYS A 157 5.02 5.55 -8.88
N ILE A 158 5.19 6.51 -7.97
CA ILE A 158 6.06 6.39 -6.79
C ILE A 158 5.29 6.91 -5.59
N LEU A 159 5.29 6.18 -4.49
CA LEU A 159 4.73 6.60 -3.22
C LEU A 159 5.86 6.74 -2.20
N PHE A 160 5.72 7.66 -1.26
CA PHE A 160 6.67 7.90 -0.20
C PHE A 160 5.97 7.69 1.14
N GLU A 161 6.39 6.66 1.85
CA GLU A 161 6.04 6.44 3.25
C GLU A 161 7.17 7.00 4.11
N LEU A 162 6.86 8.06 4.84
CA LEU A 162 7.81 8.76 5.68
C LEU A 162 7.61 8.34 7.14
N LYS A 163 8.71 8.11 7.85
CA LYS A 163 8.68 7.98 9.30
C LYS A 163 9.84 8.72 9.90
N LYS A 164 9.71 9.08 11.17
CA LYS A 164 10.87 9.49 11.95
C LYS A 164 11.83 8.30 12.16
N PRO A 165 13.13 8.56 12.38
CA PRO A 165 14.13 7.51 12.61
C PRO A 165 13.74 6.52 13.73
N GLU A 166 13.14 6.99 14.82
CA GLU A 166 12.68 6.15 15.93
C GLU A 166 11.48 5.23 15.56
N ASN A 167 10.77 5.57 14.50
CA ASN A 167 9.63 4.82 13.97
C ASN A 167 10.04 3.92 12.79
N MET A 168 11.33 3.90 12.42
CA MET A 168 11.86 2.91 11.48
C MET A 168 11.88 1.52 12.11
N GLY A 169 11.16 0.60 11.46
CA GLY A 169 11.10 -0.78 11.91
C GLY A 169 10.20 -1.65 11.06
N GLN A 170 10.01 -2.88 11.50
CA GLN A 170 9.29 -3.90 10.75
C GLN A 170 7.83 -3.52 10.46
N ALA A 171 7.17 -2.84 11.39
CA ALA A 171 5.82 -2.33 11.17
C ALA A 171 5.78 -1.35 9.99
N ALA A 172 6.72 -0.39 9.92
CA ALA A 172 6.80 0.55 8.80
C ALA A 172 7.04 -0.18 7.46
N ALA A 173 7.88 -1.21 7.45
CA ALA A 173 8.08 -2.06 6.27
C ALA A 173 6.79 -2.80 5.84
N TYR A 174 5.97 -3.27 6.78
CA TYR A 174 4.68 -3.88 6.47
C TYR A 174 3.63 -2.89 5.98
N GLN A 175 3.65 -1.66 6.49
CA GLN A 175 2.82 -0.56 5.99
C GLN A 175 3.19 -0.24 4.54
N ALA A 176 4.48 -0.04 4.25
CA ALA A 176 4.99 0.17 2.90
C ALA A 176 4.67 -1.01 1.96
N ALA A 177 4.84 -2.25 2.44
CA ALA A 177 4.49 -3.45 1.69
C ALA A 177 2.98 -3.51 1.35
N CYS A 178 2.11 -3.15 2.31
CA CYS A 178 0.68 -3.02 2.05
C CYS A 178 0.40 -1.96 0.99
N GLN A 179 1.03 -0.78 1.06
CA GLN A 179 0.86 0.28 0.06
C GLN A 179 1.28 -0.17 -1.34
N VAL A 180 2.35 -0.97 -1.48
CA VAL A 180 2.76 -1.53 -2.78
C VAL A 180 1.63 -2.35 -3.38
N VAL A 181 1.00 -3.22 -2.59
CA VAL A 181 -0.10 -4.07 -3.05
C VAL A 181 -1.30 -3.22 -3.48
N LEU A 182 -1.72 -2.28 -2.64
CA LEU A 182 -2.86 -1.41 -2.94
C LEU A 182 -2.61 -0.55 -4.18
N ALA A 183 -1.42 0.05 -4.28
CA ALA A 183 -1.05 0.88 -5.42
C ALA A 183 -1.02 0.06 -6.73
N ASN A 184 -0.50 -1.16 -6.71
CA ASN A 184 -0.50 -2.04 -7.89
C ASN A 184 -1.91 -2.52 -8.28
N MET A 185 -2.86 -2.58 -7.35
CA MET A 185 -4.26 -2.85 -7.68
C MET A 185 -4.97 -1.64 -8.32
N LEU A 186 -4.61 -0.43 -7.91
CA LEU A 186 -5.22 0.82 -8.36
C LEU A 186 -4.59 1.37 -9.65
N SER A 187 -3.29 1.12 -9.86
CA SER A 187 -2.47 1.62 -10.97
C SER A 187 -1.60 0.51 -11.59
N PRO A 188 -2.18 -0.63 -12.03
CA PRO A 188 -1.41 -1.80 -12.45
C PRO A 188 -0.44 -1.54 -13.61
N ASP A 189 -0.82 -0.67 -14.55
CA ASP A 189 -0.04 -0.39 -15.75
C ASP A 189 1.26 0.38 -15.45
N PHE A 190 1.33 1.04 -14.28
CA PHE A 190 2.47 1.86 -13.88
C PHE A 190 3.46 1.12 -12.97
N LYS A 191 3.08 -0.06 -12.46
CA LYS A 191 3.87 -0.88 -11.53
C LYS A 191 4.47 -0.04 -10.38
N PRO A 192 3.63 0.54 -9.52
CA PRO A 192 4.08 1.54 -8.56
C PRO A 192 5.11 0.99 -7.58
N VAL A 193 6.06 1.84 -7.21
CA VAL A 193 7.08 1.59 -6.19
C VAL A 193 6.76 2.41 -4.94
N VAL A 194 6.98 1.84 -3.75
CA VAL A 194 6.91 2.58 -2.49
C VAL A 194 8.31 2.79 -1.95
N VAL A 195 8.63 4.01 -1.58
CA VAL A 195 9.87 4.41 -0.91
C VAL A 195 9.56 4.60 0.57
N LEU A 196 10.11 3.73 1.42
CA LEU A 196 10.11 3.89 2.86
C LEU A 196 11.39 4.62 3.27
N THR A 197 11.26 5.79 3.89
CA THR A 197 12.42 6.60 4.23
C THR A 197 12.22 7.47 5.47
N ASP A 198 13.32 7.74 6.15
CA ASP A 198 13.41 8.75 7.20
C ASP A 198 13.93 10.10 6.70
N LEU A 199 14.15 10.23 5.38
CA LEU A 199 14.74 11.39 4.71
C LEU A 199 16.17 11.75 5.16
N GLN A 200 16.82 10.83 5.86
CA GLN A 200 18.18 10.93 6.36
C GLN A 200 19.01 9.80 5.75
N ASP A 201 19.19 8.71 6.49
CA ASP A 201 20.07 7.61 6.14
C ASP A 201 19.30 6.38 5.64
N HIS A 202 18.00 6.29 5.91
CA HIS A 202 17.21 5.11 5.54
C HIS A 202 16.46 5.36 4.24
N TRP A 203 16.81 4.62 3.19
CA TRP A 203 16.14 4.64 1.90
C TRP A 203 15.87 3.22 1.42
N GLN A 204 14.62 2.78 1.52
CA GLN A 204 14.20 1.44 1.17
C GLN A 204 13.10 1.46 0.13
N LEU A 205 13.34 0.80 -1.00
CA LEU A 205 12.38 0.65 -2.08
C LEU A 205 11.63 -0.67 -1.93
N HIS A 206 10.33 -0.65 -2.21
CA HIS A 206 9.47 -1.82 -2.25
C HIS A 206 8.71 -1.87 -3.58
N TRP A 207 8.68 -3.03 -4.23
CA TRP A 207 7.98 -3.22 -5.52
C TRP A 207 7.52 -4.67 -5.70
N LEU A 208 6.55 -4.89 -6.59
CA LEU A 208 6.15 -6.24 -6.98
C LEU A 208 6.98 -6.74 -8.16
N ASN A 209 7.42 -7.99 -8.06
CA ASN A 209 8.00 -8.75 -9.15
C ASN A 209 7.30 -10.11 -9.24
N GLY A 210 6.24 -10.18 -10.04
CA GLY A 210 5.35 -11.34 -10.05
C GLY A 210 4.66 -11.50 -8.68
N SER A 211 4.83 -12.67 -8.06
CA SER A 211 4.28 -12.97 -6.72
C SER A 211 5.23 -12.60 -5.58
N ASP A 212 6.39 -12.04 -5.89
CA ASP A 212 7.36 -11.62 -4.88
C ASP A 212 7.22 -10.11 -4.61
N LEU A 213 7.11 -9.76 -3.33
CA LEU A 213 7.28 -8.38 -2.87
C LEU A 213 8.76 -8.19 -2.58
N MET A 214 9.41 -7.46 -3.46
CA MET A 214 10.82 -7.16 -3.37
C MET A 214 11.04 -5.98 -2.43
N SER A 215 12.16 -6.00 -1.72
CA SER A 215 12.65 -4.86 -0.98
C SER A 215 14.13 -4.65 -1.29
N GLY A 216 14.57 -3.41 -1.33
CA GLY A 216 15.99 -3.10 -1.49
C GLY A 216 16.35 -1.79 -0.85
N SER A 217 17.48 -1.77 -0.14
CA SER A 217 18.06 -0.57 0.43
C SER A 217 19.07 0.03 -0.55
N CYS A 218 19.13 1.36 -0.55
CA CYS A 218 20.21 2.11 -1.18
C CYS A 218 21.18 2.54 -0.07
N ASP A 219 22.38 1.97 -0.08
CA ASP A 219 23.51 2.43 0.73
C ASP A 219 24.31 3.52 -0.02
#